data_AF-A0AA51MXF2-F1
#
_entry.id   AF-A0AA51MXF2-F1
#
_cell.length_a   1.000
_cell.length_b   1.000
_cell.length_c   1.000
_cell.angle_alpha   90.00
_cell.angle_beta   90.00
_cell.angle_gamma   90.00
#
_symmetry.space_group_name_H-M   'P 1'
#
loop_
_entity.id
_entity.type
_entity.pdbx_description
1 polymer ?
#
loop_
_entity_poly.entity_id
_entity_poly.type
_entity_poly.pdbx_seq_one_letter_code
_entity_poly.pdbx_strand_id
1 'polypeptide(L)'
;MFGIFKWWGYDYLRCNLILDANSLLNVPMQPWDMWEGYKNLPIEEWTEKDNKAMDDLSILDLNVDNNFEALYKYVQTNDKIKVPEDLSEIINSLE
;
A
#
# COMPACT_ATOMS: atom_id res chain seq x y z
N MET A 1 -16.93 17.39 -3.84
CA MET A 1 -15.79 16.55 -3.41
C MET A 1 -15.95 16.27 -1.92
N PHE A 2 -16.12 15.00 -1.53
CA PHE A 2 -16.26 14.59 -0.12
C PHE A 2 -14.98 14.89 0.66
N GLY A 3 -15.11 15.22 1.96
CA GLY A 3 -14.07 15.86 2.77
C GLY A 3 -12.72 15.14 2.87
N ILE A 4 -12.69 13.80 2.75
CA ILE A 4 -11.45 13.04 2.89
C ILE A 4 -10.51 13.20 1.69
N PHE A 5 -11.04 13.26 0.47
CA PHE A 5 -10.25 13.53 -0.73
C PHE A 5 -9.75 14.98 -0.80
N LYS A 6 -10.47 15.91 -0.17
CA LYS A 6 -10.02 17.31 -0.06
C LYS A 6 -8.81 17.43 0.87
N TRP A 7 -8.72 16.60 1.90
CA TRP A 7 -7.66 16.67 2.90
C TRP A 7 -6.46 15.77 2.58
N TRP A 8 -6.70 14.62 1.95
CA TRP A 8 -5.70 13.57 1.77
C TRP A 8 -5.49 13.16 0.31
N GLY A 9 -6.31 13.63 -0.63
CA GLY A 9 -6.08 13.41 -2.08
C GLY A 9 -5.69 11.98 -2.45
N TYR A 10 -4.56 11.85 -3.14
CA TYR A 10 -4.00 10.58 -3.57
C TYR A 10 -3.40 9.76 -2.42
N ASP A 11 -2.93 10.39 -1.33
CA ASP A 11 -2.43 9.68 -0.13
C ASP A 11 -3.47 8.74 0.44
N TYR A 12 -4.73 9.17 0.45
CA TYR A 12 -5.83 8.33 0.89
C TYR A 12 -6.01 7.08 0.02
N LEU A 13 -5.94 7.24 -1.31
CA LEU A 13 -6.13 6.13 -2.25
C LEU A 13 -5.00 5.11 -2.15
N ARG A 14 -3.74 5.58 -2.23
CA ARG A 14 -2.58 4.69 -2.14
C ARG A 14 -2.52 3.96 -0.79
N CYS A 15 -2.87 4.66 0.30
CA CYS A 15 -2.85 4.05 1.64
C CYS A 15 -3.85 2.91 1.74
N ASN A 16 -5.10 3.11 1.30
CA ASN A 16 -6.10 2.04 1.36
C ASN A 16 -5.72 0.86 0.45
N LEU A 17 -5.26 1.12 -0.77
CA LEU A 17 -4.85 0.06 -1.68
C LEU A 17 -3.73 -0.82 -1.09
N ILE A 18 -2.72 -0.23 -0.46
CA ILE A 18 -1.64 -0.99 0.19
C ILE A 18 -2.17 -1.79 1.39
N LEU A 19 -3.09 -1.23 2.17
CA LEU A 19 -3.71 -1.92 3.30
C LEU A 19 -4.59 -3.09 2.85
N ASP A 20 -5.39 -2.90 1.82
CA ASP A 20 -6.27 -3.93 1.24
C ASP A 20 -5.42 -5.08 0.71
N ALA A 21 -4.39 -4.78 -0.08
CA ALA A 21 -3.47 -5.77 -0.62
C ALA A 21 -2.79 -6.61 0.48
N ASN A 22 -2.30 -5.99 1.55
CA ASN A 22 -1.68 -6.74 2.66
C ASN A 22 -2.70 -7.48 3.54
N SER A 23 -3.91 -6.95 3.68
CA SER A 23 -5.01 -7.62 4.40
C SER A 23 -5.45 -8.90 3.69
N LEU A 24 -5.49 -8.89 2.35
CA LEU A 24 -5.72 -10.08 1.52
C LEU A 24 -4.62 -11.14 1.71
N LEU A 25 -3.45 -10.75 2.19
CA LEU A 25 -2.32 -11.63 2.54
C LEU A 25 -2.30 -12.01 4.03
N ASN A 26 -3.40 -11.79 4.74
CA ASN A 26 -3.57 -12.07 6.17
C ASN A 26 -2.69 -11.22 7.10
N VAL A 27 -2.30 -10.02 6.67
CA VAL A 27 -1.57 -9.06 7.51
C VAL A 27 -2.41 -7.78 7.66
N PRO A 28 -3.43 -7.79 8.53
CA PRO A 28 -4.28 -6.62 8.73
C PRO A 28 -3.50 -5.52 9.49
N MET A 29 -3.42 -4.33 8.90
CA MET A 29 -2.70 -3.17 9.44
C MET A 29 -3.65 -1.99 9.66
N GLN A 30 -3.31 -1.10 10.58
CA GLN A 30 -4.02 0.16 10.79
C GLN A 30 -3.58 1.22 9.75
N PRO A 31 -4.43 2.22 9.46
CA PRO A 31 -4.08 3.30 8.54
C PRO A 31 -2.83 4.10 8.93
N TRP A 32 -2.55 4.22 10.23
CA TRP A 32 -1.39 4.92 10.78
C TRP A 32 -0.16 4.03 11.01
N ASP A 33 -0.25 2.73 10.72
CA ASP A 33 0.93 1.87 10.73
C ASP A 33 1.76 2.17 9.48
N MET A 34 2.98 2.65 9.65
CA MET A 34 3.90 3.03 8.58
C MET A 34 5.18 2.21 8.67
N TRP A 35 5.86 2.06 7.54
CA TRP A 35 7.17 1.42 7.46
C TRP A 35 7.94 2.03 6.27
N GLU A 36 9.23 1.71 6.15
CA GLU A 36 10.02 2.13 5.00
C GLU A 36 9.41 1.56 3.71
N GLY A 37 8.95 2.45 2.83
CA GLY A 37 8.20 2.05 1.64
C GLY A 37 7.17 3.10 1.27
N TYR A 38 6.19 2.70 0.46
CA TYR A 38 5.20 3.65 -0.02
C TYR A 38 4.36 4.24 1.10
N LYS A 39 4.09 3.50 2.18
CA LYS A 39 3.36 4.04 3.33
C LYS A 39 4.01 5.29 3.93
N ASN A 40 5.34 5.36 3.98
CA ASN A 40 6.08 6.50 4.53
C ASN A 40 6.66 7.45 3.47
N LEU A 41 6.83 7.02 2.21
CA LEU A 41 7.44 7.82 1.15
C LEU A 41 6.50 8.95 0.67
N PRO A 42 6.89 10.23 0.76
CA PRO A 42 6.09 11.36 0.26
C PRO A 42 5.82 11.25 -1.25
N ILE A 43 4.61 11.58 -1.70
CA ILE A 43 4.22 11.50 -3.12
C ILE A 43 5.09 12.40 -4.00
N GLU A 44 5.56 13.53 -3.46
CA GLU A 44 6.43 14.47 -4.17
C GLU A 44 7.77 13.84 -4.57
N GLU A 45 8.18 12.76 -3.90
CA GLU A 45 9.40 12.01 -4.18
C GLU A 45 9.17 10.81 -5.12
N TRP A 46 7.93 10.56 -5.54
CA TRP A 46 7.61 9.43 -6.38
C TRP A 46 8.10 9.61 -7.82
N THR A 47 8.70 8.56 -8.34
CA THR A 47 9.09 8.44 -9.74
C THR A 47 7.95 7.84 -10.57
N GLU A 48 8.10 7.85 -11.89
CA GLU A 48 7.19 7.14 -12.80
C GLU A 48 7.09 5.64 -12.46
N LYS A 49 8.19 5.03 -11.99
CA LYS A 49 8.22 3.63 -11.57
C LYS A 49 7.34 3.38 -10.34
N ASP A 50 7.32 4.31 -9.39
CA ASP A 50 6.51 4.19 -8.18
C ASP A 50 5.01 4.32 -8.50
N ASN A 51 4.64 5.26 -9.37
CA ASN A 51 3.28 5.38 -9.90
C ASN A 51 2.84 4.11 -10.62
N LYS A 52 3.70 3.57 -11.51
CA LYS A 52 3.43 2.31 -12.19
C LYS A 52 3.23 1.15 -11.21
N ALA A 53 3.94 1.13 -10.09
CA ALA A 53 3.77 0.09 -9.09
C ALA A 53 2.38 0.14 -8.43
N MET A 54 1.83 1.33 -8.18
CA MET A 54 0.46 1.48 -7.70
C MET A 54 -0.58 1.10 -8.76
N ASP A 55 -0.36 1.46 -10.02
CA ASP A 55 -1.24 1.06 -11.12
C ASP A 55 -1.29 -0.47 -11.24
N ASP A 56 -0.12 -1.12 -11.27
CA ASP A 56 -0.01 -2.57 -11.35
C ASP A 56 -0.67 -3.25 -10.13
N LEU A 57 -0.45 -2.73 -8.92
CA LEU A 57 -1.09 -3.23 -7.70
C LEU A 57 -2.61 -3.11 -7.78
N SER A 58 -3.14 -1.97 -8.25
CA SER A 58 -4.59 -1.74 -8.36
C SER A 58 -5.28 -2.69 -9.34
N ILE A 59 -4.62 -3.00 -10.45
CA ILE A 59 -5.13 -3.97 -11.44
C ILE A 59 -5.18 -5.37 -10.85
N LEU A 60 -4.15 -5.76 -10.09
CA LEU A 60 -4.08 -7.07 -9.44
C LEU A 60 -5.14 -7.21 -8.35
N ASP A 61 -5.30 -6.18 -7.52
CA ASP A 61 -6.30 -6.13 -6.44
C ASP A 61 -7.73 -6.25 -7.00
N LEU A 62 -8.06 -5.48 -8.05
CA LEU A 62 -9.36 -5.56 -8.73
C LEU A 62 -9.68 -6.93 -9.34
N ASN A 63 -8.67 -7.76 -9.61
CA ASN A 63 -8.83 -9.09 -10.21
C ASN A 63 -8.47 -10.23 -9.23
N VAL A 64 -8.42 -9.95 -7.92
CA VAL A 64 -7.96 -10.89 -6.91
C VAL A 64 -8.76 -12.19 -6.90
N ASP A 65 -10.08 -12.12 -7.11
CA ASP A 65 -10.98 -13.29 -7.13
C ASP A 65 -10.60 -14.30 -8.22
N ASN A 66 -10.00 -13.84 -9.32
CA ASN A 66 -9.62 -14.69 -10.45
C ASN A 66 -8.13 -15.03 -10.47
N ASN A 67 -7.29 -14.24 -9.77
CA ASN A 67 -5.84 -14.38 -9.85
C ASN A 67 -5.10 -13.93 -8.58
N PHE A 68 -5.53 -14.46 -7.43
CA PHE A 68 -4.89 -14.19 -6.14
C PHE A 68 -3.38 -14.46 -6.13
N GLU A 69 -2.91 -15.53 -6.78
CA GLU A 69 -1.49 -15.88 -6.82
C GLU A 69 -0.63 -14.77 -7.45
N ALA A 70 -1.14 -14.08 -8.47
CA ALA A 70 -0.44 -12.95 -9.07
C ALA A 70 -0.32 -11.77 -8.10
N LEU A 71 -1.39 -11.43 -7.38
CA LEU A 71 -1.35 -10.39 -6.34
C LEU A 71 -0.35 -10.78 -5.23
N TYR A 72 -0.46 -12.01 -4.70
CA TYR A 72 0.43 -12.55 -3.68
C TYR A 72 1.89 -12.41 -4.10
N LYS A 73 2.24 -12.91 -5.28
CA LYS A 73 3.62 -12.86 -5.78
C LYS A 73 4.10 -11.43 -5.96
N TYR A 74 3.25 -10.57 -6.52
CA TYR A 74 3.62 -9.17 -6.76
C TYR A 74 3.96 -8.46 -5.45
N VAL A 75 3.07 -8.51 -4.46
CA VAL A 75 3.28 -7.87 -3.16
C VAL A 75 4.51 -8.46 -2.47
N GLN A 76 4.67 -9.79 -2.46
CA GLN A 76 5.83 -10.43 -1.82
C GLN A 76 7.18 -10.05 -2.44
N THR A 77 7.20 -9.59 -3.69
CA THR A 77 8.43 -9.14 -4.39
C THR A 77 8.63 -7.63 -4.40
N ASN A 78 7.73 -6.87 -3.76
CA ASN A 78 7.79 -5.41 -3.72
C ASN A 78 7.96 -4.93 -2.27
N ASP A 79 9.22 -4.71 -1.88
CA ASP A 79 9.59 -4.35 -0.51
C ASP A 79 8.98 -3.01 -0.05
N LYS A 80 8.57 -2.13 -0.99
CA LYS A 80 7.89 -0.87 -0.65
C LYS A 80 6.38 -1.04 -0.36
N ILE A 81 5.79 -2.18 -0.72
CA ILE A 81 4.35 -2.49 -0.52
C ILE A 81 4.16 -3.51 0.59
N LYS A 82 5.01 -4.55 0.60
CA LYS A 82 4.93 -5.64 1.58
C LYS A 82 5.11 -5.07 2.99
N VAL A 83 4.27 -5.51 3.93
CA VAL A 83 4.53 -5.27 5.34
C VAL A 83 5.84 -5.97 5.75
N PRO A 84 6.73 -5.30 6.51
CA PRO A 84 7.97 -5.90 6.97
C PRO A 84 7.76 -7.21 7.74
N GLU A 85 8.68 -8.15 7.59
CA GLU A 85 8.65 -9.39 8.38
C GLU A 85 9.02 -9.14 9.84
N ASP A 86 9.92 -8.17 10.08
CA ASP A 86 10.21 -7.66 11.42
C ASP A 86 9.23 -6.53 11.77
N LEU A 87 8.25 -6.85 12.61
CA LEU A 87 7.22 -5.89 13.03
C LEU A 87 7.79 -4.72 13.86
N SER A 88 9.03 -4.79 14.33
CA SER A 88 9.68 -3.65 15.00
C SER A 88 10.05 -2.51 14.05
N GLU A 89 10.03 -2.78 12.73
CA GLU A 89 10.21 -1.77 11.68
C GLU A 89 8.93 -0.95 11.41
N ILE A 90 7.82 -1.34 12.02
CA ILE A 90 6.52 -0.66 11.86
C ILE A 90 6.39 0.41 12.94
N ILE A 91 6.12 1.64 12.51
CA ILE A 91 5.94 2.81 13.36
C ILE A 91 4.48 3.26 13.35
N ASN A 92 3.99 3.72 14.52
CA ASN A 92 2.70 4.38 14.62
C ASN A 92 2.87 5.87 14.28
N SER A 93 2.27 6.34 13.18
CA SER A 93 2.41 7.72 12.73
C SER A 93 1.56 8.74 13.52
N LEU A 94 0.83 8.30 14.55
CA LEU A 94 0.07 9.18 15.45
C LEU A 94 0.81 9.51 16.75
N GLU A 95 1.94 8.85 17.02
CA GLU A 95 2.81 9.06 18.18
C GLU A 95 4.02 9.96 17.82
#